data_AF-A0A6I3CLS8-F1
#
_entry.id   AF-A0A6I3CLS8-F1
#
_cell.length_a   1.000
_cell.length_b   1.000
_cell.length_c   1.000
_cell.angle_alpha   90.00
_cell.angle_beta   90.00
_cell.angle_gamma   90.00
#
_symmetry.space_group_name_H-M   'P 1'
#
loop_
_entity.id
_entity.type
_entity.pdbx_description
1 polymer ?
#
loop_
_entity_poly.entity_id
_entity_poly.type
_entity_poly.pdbx_seq_one_letter_code
_entity_poly.pdbx_strand_id
1 'polypeptide(L)'
;AIERGLKRREAEGLDISQMGPVCTIMVGRVDDWVKVSAEKAGVLIDPGVMEWAGVAVFKNAHKIYKERGYRTRLLSAAFRNHMHWSQIIGGDAVISPPYGWQVKINNSGIMPNPNSVEEAMDPNILNPMLDNLPEFRKMYDADGLKVEEFTNFGATLRTLRGFLQSVNDLEAFVRDVTVPNPDK
;
A
#
# COMPACT_ATOMS: atom_id res chain seq x y z
N ALA A 1 -12.12 9.41 6.32
CA ALA A 1 -11.90 9.98 7.67
C ALA A 1 -11.19 11.34 7.60
N ILE A 2 -10.07 11.43 6.88
CA ILE A 2 -9.26 12.66 6.75
C ILE A 2 -10.10 13.84 6.24
N GLU A 3 -10.86 13.69 5.15
CA GLU A 3 -11.73 14.78 4.66
C GLU A 3 -12.73 15.30 5.69
N ARG A 4 -13.30 14.41 6.52
CA ARG A 4 -14.19 14.86 7.62
C ARG A 4 -13.43 15.66 8.66
N GLY A 5 -12.19 15.25 8.96
CA GLY A 5 -11.30 15.97 9.88
C GLY A 5 -10.92 17.36 9.36
N LEU A 6 -10.56 17.46 8.08
CA LEU A 6 -10.25 18.74 7.43
C LEU A 6 -11.47 19.67 7.40
N LYS A 7 -12.63 19.18 6.96
CA LYS A 7 -13.88 19.96 6.95
C LYS A 7 -14.28 20.48 8.32
N ARG A 8 -14.15 19.65 9.36
CA ARG A 8 -14.41 20.07 10.75
C ARG A 8 -13.47 21.20 11.16
N ARG A 9 -12.17 21.05 10.90
CA ARG A 9 -11.15 22.04 11.26
C ARG A 9 -11.37 23.38 10.54
N GLU A 10 -11.75 23.35 9.27
CA GLU A 10 -12.13 24.55 8.51
C GLU A 10 -13.37 25.23 9.10
N ALA A 11 -14.39 24.45 9.50
CA ALA A 11 -15.59 24.98 10.15
C ALA A 11 -15.31 25.63 11.51
N GLU A 12 -14.23 25.20 12.20
CA GLU A 12 -13.72 25.82 13.42
C GLU A 12 -12.87 27.07 13.15
N GLY A 13 -12.66 27.46 11.88
CA GLY A 13 -11.86 28.62 11.49
C GLY A 13 -10.35 28.42 11.65
N LEU A 14 -9.89 27.18 11.80
CA LEU A 14 -8.48 26.85 12.04
C LEU A 14 -7.74 26.59 10.73
N ASP A 15 -6.51 27.11 10.63
CA ASP A 15 -5.68 26.96 9.42
C ASP A 15 -5.34 25.50 9.11
N ILE A 16 -5.40 25.16 7.82
CA ILE A 16 -5.01 23.86 7.25
C ILE A 16 -3.97 23.99 6.13
N SER A 17 -3.48 25.20 5.83
CA SER A 17 -2.59 25.47 4.68
C SER A 17 -1.30 24.64 4.67
N GLN A 18 -0.81 24.26 5.85
CA GLN A 18 0.41 23.45 6.02
C GLN A 18 0.12 21.94 6.19
N MET A 19 -1.14 21.50 6.12
CA MET A 19 -1.49 20.09 6.28
C MET A 19 -1.35 19.34 4.96
N GLY A 20 -0.45 18.36 4.91
CA GLY A 20 -0.26 17.48 3.75
C GLY A 20 -0.57 16.01 4.07
N PRO A 21 -1.83 15.65 4.36
CA PRO A 21 -2.16 14.29 4.76
C PRO A 21 -1.95 13.30 3.61
N VAL A 22 -1.52 12.10 3.97
CA VAL A 22 -1.32 10.99 3.04
C VAL A 22 -2.08 9.75 3.50
N CYS A 23 -2.58 8.97 2.56
CA CYS A 23 -3.14 7.64 2.79
C CYS A 23 -2.22 6.60 2.17
N THR A 24 -1.52 5.85 3.03
CA THR A 24 -0.54 4.86 2.61
C THR A 24 -1.21 3.56 2.14
N ILE A 25 -0.91 3.15 0.92
CA ILE A 25 -1.12 1.80 0.42
C ILE A 25 0.23 1.10 0.44
N MET A 26 0.35 0.06 1.27
CA MET A 26 1.55 -0.78 1.33
C MET A 26 1.53 -1.77 0.15
N VAL A 27 1.78 -1.26 -1.06
CA VAL A 27 1.59 -1.98 -2.33
C VAL A 27 2.24 -3.36 -2.34
N GLY A 28 3.47 -3.51 -1.84
CA GLY A 28 4.08 -4.83 -1.79
C GLY A 28 3.52 -5.78 -0.73
N ARG A 29 2.85 -5.27 0.31
CA ARG A 29 2.10 -6.13 1.24
C ARG A 29 0.76 -6.59 0.64
N VAL A 30 0.21 -5.84 -0.31
CA VAL A 30 -0.94 -6.29 -1.11
C VAL A 30 -0.52 -7.51 -1.95
N ASP A 31 0.59 -7.42 -2.69
CA ASP A 31 1.15 -8.54 -3.44
C ASP A 31 1.38 -9.77 -2.53
N ASP A 32 2.04 -9.57 -1.38
CA ASP A 32 2.32 -10.65 -0.43
C ASP A 32 1.04 -11.32 0.07
N TRP A 33 -0.05 -10.55 0.27
CA TRP A 33 -1.31 -11.10 0.74
C TRP A 33 -2.04 -11.86 -0.36
N VAL A 34 -2.05 -11.33 -1.59
CA VAL A 34 -2.65 -12.00 -2.73
C VAL A 34 -1.99 -13.37 -2.94
N LYS A 35 -0.66 -13.44 -2.91
CA LYS A 35 0.08 -14.71 -3.05
C LYS A 35 -0.28 -15.72 -1.96
N VAL A 36 -0.30 -15.29 -0.70
CA VAL A 36 -0.72 -16.16 0.43
C VAL A 36 -2.17 -16.60 0.30
N SER A 37 -3.06 -15.73 -0.17
CA SER A 37 -4.47 -16.06 -0.35
C SER A 37 -4.70 -17.07 -1.48
N ALA A 38 -3.95 -16.95 -2.59
CA ALA A 38 -4.00 -17.85 -3.72
C ALA A 38 -3.54 -19.26 -3.32
N GLU A 39 -2.41 -19.34 -2.60
CA GLU A 39 -1.88 -20.60 -2.07
C GLU A 39 -2.89 -21.29 -1.14
N LYS A 40 -3.46 -20.56 -0.18
CA LYS A 40 -4.47 -21.12 0.75
C LYS A 40 -5.72 -21.61 0.05
N ALA A 41 -6.11 -20.97 -1.05
CA ALA A 41 -7.29 -21.33 -1.83
C ALA A 41 -7.01 -22.40 -2.89
N GLY A 42 -5.76 -22.82 -3.08
CA GLY A 42 -5.37 -23.73 -4.16
C GLY A 42 -5.58 -23.15 -5.56
N VAL A 43 -5.56 -21.82 -5.70
CA VAL A 43 -5.79 -21.12 -6.96
C VAL A 43 -4.50 -21.12 -7.79
N LEU A 44 -4.60 -21.58 -9.03
CA LEU A 44 -3.51 -21.57 -10.00
C LEU A 44 -3.81 -20.52 -11.07
N ILE A 45 -3.06 -19.43 -11.05
CA ILE A 45 -3.01 -18.38 -12.08
C ILE A 45 -1.56 -18.10 -12.41
N ASP A 46 -1.29 -17.39 -13.51
CA ASP A 46 0.07 -16.99 -13.86
C ASP A 46 0.72 -16.24 -12.67
N PRO A 47 1.84 -16.73 -12.10
CA PRO A 47 2.40 -16.15 -10.89
C PRO A 47 2.79 -14.67 -11.05
N GLY A 48 3.13 -14.25 -12.28
CA GLY A 48 3.53 -12.87 -12.57
C GLY A 48 2.41 -11.85 -12.36
N VAL A 49 1.14 -12.23 -12.51
CA VAL A 49 0.03 -11.28 -12.33
C VAL A 49 -0.08 -10.81 -10.89
N MET A 50 0.31 -11.64 -9.91
CA MET A 50 0.24 -11.29 -8.49
C MET A 50 1.31 -10.28 -8.05
N GLU A 51 2.32 -10.00 -8.88
CA GLU A 51 3.28 -8.90 -8.66
C GLU A 51 2.68 -7.52 -9.01
N TRP A 52 1.47 -7.49 -9.59
CA TRP A 52 0.76 -6.28 -9.97
C TRP A 52 -0.39 -5.91 -9.03
N ALA A 53 -0.68 -6.72 -8.01
CA ALA A 53 -1.84 -6.51 -7.16
C ALA A 53 -1.81 -5.15 -6.45
N GLY A 54 -0.66 -4.79 -5.88
CA GLY A 54 -0.45 -3.49 -5.24
C GLY A 54 -0.58 -2.32 -6.21
N VAL A 55 -0.06 -2.46 -7.43
CA VAL A 55 -0.19 -1.45 -8.49
C VAL A 55 -1.66 -1.27 -8.88
N ALA A 56 -2.39 -2.36 -9.08
CA ALA A 56 -3.80 -2.34 -9.47
C ALA A 56 -4.66 -1.64 -8.40
N VAL A 57 -4.47 -2.00 -7.12
CA VAL A 57 -5.16 -1.36 -6.00
C VAL A 57 -4.81 0.13 -5.92
N PHE A 58 -3.53 0.49 -6.09
CA PHE A 58 -3.09 1.87 -6.04
C PHE A 58 -3.72 2.72 -7.16
N LYS A 59 -3.67 2.24 -8.40
CA LYS A 59 -4.26 2.95 -9.56
C LYS A 59 -5.78 3.12 -9.39
N ASN A 60 -6.49 2.07 -8.95
CA ASN A 60 -7.93 2.16 -8.74
C ASN A 60 -8.27 3.16 -7.61
N ALA A 61 -7.53 3.09 -6.49
CA ALA A 61 -7.69 4.05 -5.40
C ALA A 61 -7.41 5.49 -5.87
N HIS A 62 -6.37 5.71 -6.68
CA HIS A 62 -6.03 7.03 -7.21
C HIS A 62 -7.17 7.60 -8.05
N LYS A 63 -7.72 6.80 -8.96
CA LYS A 63 -8.91 7.16 -9.75
C LYS A 63 -10.09 7.55 -8.85
N ILE A 64 -10.41 6.72 -7.85
CA ILE A 64 -11.51 6.99 -6.91
C ILE A 64 -11.28 8.29 -6.13
N TYR A 65 -10.04 8.55 -5.68
CA TYR A 65 -9.70 9.74 -4.92
C TYR A 65 -9.89 11.01 -5.75
N LYS A 66 -9.49 10.97 -7.03
CA LYS A 66 -9.68 12.04 -8.00
C LYS A 66 -11.16 12.28 -8.28
N GLU A 67 -11.93 11.23 -8.57
CA GLU A 67 -13.38 11.31 -8.82
C GLU A 67 -14.17 11.84 -7.62
N ARG A 68 -13.76 11.49 -6.39
CA ARG A 68 -14.39 11.95 -5.16
C ARG A 68 -13.84 13.30 -4.64
N GLY A 69 -12.85 13.88 -5.31
CA GLY A 69 -12.25 15.17 -4.96
C GLY A 69 -11.58 15.21 -3.58
N TYR A 70 -10.95 14.10 -3.15
CA TYR A 70 -10.23 14.07 -1.87
C TYR A 70 -8.93 14.88 -1.93
N ARG A 71 -8.64 15.63 -0.85
CA ARG A 71 -7.38 16.39 -0.68
C ARG A 71 -6.24 15.54 -0.15
N THR A 72 -6.55 14.35 0.37
CA THR A 72 -5.56 13.39 0.84
C THR A 72 -4.84 12.78 -0.35
N ARG A 73 -3.51 12.79 -0.33
CA ARG A 73 -2.70 12.15 -1.38
C ARG A 73 -2.49 10.68 -1.07
N LEU A 74 -2.41 9.84 -2.09
CA LEU A 74 -2.02 8.44 -1.87
C LEU A 74 -0.51 8.33 -1.69
N LEU A 75 -0.06 7.38 -0.87
CA LEU A 75 1.35 7.10 -0.66
C LEU A 75 1.66 5.62 -0.94
N SER A 76 2.62 5.36 -1.84
CA SER A 76 3.11 4.01 -2.12
C SER A 76 4.27 3.64 -1.21
N ALA A 77 4.16 2.50 -0.51
CA ALA A 77 5.15 2.01 0.44
C ALA A 77 5.34 0.48 0.39
N ALA A 78 6.34 -0.01 1.13
CA ALA A 78 6.62 -1.44 1.33
C ALA A 78 6.93 -2.24 0.05
N PHE A 79 7.92 -1.78 -0.71
CA PHE A 79 8.24 -2.26 -2.06
C PHE A 79 8.73 -3.73 -2.13
N ARG A 80 8.57 -4.37 -3.29
CA ARG A 80 8.93 -5.77 -3.62
C ARG A 80 9.54 -5.89 -5.02
N ASN A 81 9.02 -5.11 -5.95
CA ASN A 81 9.50 -4.95 -7.31
C ASN A 81 9.53 -3.44 -7.68
N HIS A 82 10.09 -3.10 -8.84
CA HIS A 82 10.19 -1.70 -9.30
C HIS A 82 8.85 -1.10 -9.73
N MET A 83 7.83 -1.92 -10.02
CA MET A 83 6.53 -1.48 -10.53
C MET A 83 5.78 -0.66 -9.48
N HIS A 84 6.03 -0.92 -8.20
CA HIS A 84 5.61 -0.10 -7.06
C HIS A 84 6.12 1.35 -7.08
N TRP A 85 7.01 1.68 -8.02
CA TRP A 85 7.36 3.04 -8.40
C TRP A 85 7.03 3.31 -9.86
N SER A 86 7.54 2.52 -10.81
CA SER A 86 7.49 2.86 -12.24
C SER A 86 6.08 2.88 -12.82
N GLN A 87 5.13 2.17 -12.20
CA GLN A 87 3.74 2.04 -12.68
C GLN A 87 2.75 2.96 -11.94
N ILE A 88 3.24 3.88 -11.09
CA ILE A 88 2.39 4.76 -10.29
C ILE A 88 2.87 6.23 -10.29
N ILE A 89 3.56 6.65 -11.35
CA ILE A 89 4.08 8.02 -11.49
C ILE A 89 3.01 8.94 -12.11
N GLY A 90 2.99 10.20 -11.67
CA GLY A 90 2.24 11.29 -12.31
C GLY A 90 1.04 11.81 -11.55
N GLY A 91 0.49 11.00 -10.65
CA GLY A 91 -0.61 11.41 -9.79
C GLY A 91 -0.16 12.38 -8.70
N ASP A 92 -1.12 13.08 -8.08
CA ASP A 92 -0.88 13.77 -6.81
C ASP A 92 -0.68 12.74 -5.69
N ALA A 93 0.49 12.11 -5.72
CA ALA A 93 0.86 10.93 -4.96
C ALA A 93 2.28 11.05 -4.40
N VAL A 94 2.51 10.38 -3.28
CA VAL A 94 3.80 10.30 -2.62
C VAL A 94 4.38 8.90 -2.83
N ILE A 95 5.67 8.82 -3.13
CA ILE A 95 6.38 7.55 -3.28
C ILE A 95 7.44 7.50 -2.19
N SER A 96 7.40 6.46 -1.35
CA SER A 96 8.33 6.30 -0.21
C SER A 96 9.12 5.00 -0.30
N PRO A 97 10.03 4.88 -1.28
CA PRO A 97 10.90 3.72 -1.39
C PRO A 97 11.93 3.70 -0.25
N PRO A 98 12.19 2.56 0.40
CA PRO A 98 13.33 2.39 1.30
C PRO A 98 14.65 2.69 0.58
N TYR A 99 15.72 3.03 1.33
CA TYR A 99 17.02 3.39 0.76
C TYR A 99 17.52 2.40 -0.30
N GLY A 100 17.48 1.08 -0.02
CA GLY A 100 17.91 0.07 -0.98
C GLY A 100 17.11 0.09 -2.29
N TRP A 101 15.83 0.47 -2.26
CA TRP A 101 15.03 0.67 -3.47
C TRP A 101 15.38 1.97 -4.19
N GLN A 102 15.68 3.05 -3.47
CA GLN A 102 16.12 4.32 -4.07
C GLN A 102 17.40 4.11 -4.89
N VAL A 103 18.39 3.41 -4.34
CA VAL A 103 19.64 3.10 -5.04
C VAL A 103 19.37 2.26 -6.30
N LYS A 104 18.54 1.22 -6.19
CA LYS A 104 18.16 0.37 -7.34
C LYS A 104 17.45 1.17 -8.43
N ILE A 105 16.50 2.03 -8.06
CA ILE A 105 15.74 2.87 -8.99
C ILE A 105 16.67 3.81 -9.75
N ASN A 106 17.54 4.54 -9.04
CA ASN A 106 18.48 5.48 -9.64
C ASN A 106 19.46 4.79 -10.62
N ASN A 107 19.81 3.53 -10.35
CA ASN A 107 20.73 2.75 -11.19
C ASN A 107 20.02 1.85 -12.23
N SER A 108 18.69 1.87 -12.30
CA SER A 108 17.92 0.87 -13.07
C SER A 108 17.97 1.06 -14.58
N GLY A 109 18.23 2.29 -15.06
CA GLY A 109 18.07 2.65 -16.47
C GLY A 109 16.61 2.61 -16.97
N ILE A 110 15.65 2.36 -16.08
CA ILE A 110 14.22 2.36 -16.41
C ILE A 110 13.79 3.81 -16.64
N MET A 111 13.26 4.09 -17.81
CA MET A 111 12.59 5.35 -18.13
C MET A 111 11.07 5.16 -17.91
N PRO A 112 10.52 5.53 -16.75
CA PRO A 112 9.10 5.32 -16.49
C PRO A 112 8.26 6.34 -17.27
N ASN A 113 7.05 5.93 -17.65
CA ASN A 113 6.05 6.89 -18.11
C ASN A 113 5.70 7.84 -16.95
N PRO A 114 5.85 9.17 -17.11
CA PRO A 114 5.53 10.14 -16.07
C PRO A 114 4.05 10.22 -15.72
N ASN A 115 3.16 9.55 -16.47
CA ASN A 115 1.72 9.46 -16.22
C ASN A 115 1.25 8.01 -16.01
N SER A 116 2.16 7.10 -15.64
CA SER A 116 1.83 5.68 -15.54
C SER A 116 0.69 5.36 -14.58
N VAL A 117 0.41 6.20 -13.57
CA VAL A 117 -0.74 6.00 -12.66
C VAL A 117 -2.09 6.13 -13.37
N GLU A 118 -2.15 6.90 -14.46
CA GLU A 118 -3.39 7.14 -15.23
C GLU A 118 -3.63 6.07 -16.30
N GLU A 119 -2.62 5.24 -16.61
CA GLU A 119 -2.77 4.16 -17.58
C GLU A 119 -3.63 3.03 -17.03
N ALA A 120 -4.58 2.57 -17.85
CA ALA A 120 -5.40 1.42 -17.54
C ALA A 120 -4.55 0.17 -17.27
N MET A 121 -5.01 -0.67 -16.35
CA MET A 121 -4.43 -2.00 -16.15
C MET A 121 -4.70 -2.87 -17.38
N ASP A 122 -3.71 -3.67 -17.79
CA ASP A 122 -3.93 -4.72 -18.79
C ASP A 122 -4.99 -5.72 -18.27
N PRO A 123 -6.09 -5.93 -19.00
CA PRO A 123 -7.12 -6.90 -18.62
C PRO A 123 -6.58 -8.31 -18.42
N ASN A 124 -5.53 -8.72 -19.14
CA ASN A 124 -4.92 -10.04 -18.98
C ASN A 124 -4.14 -10.18 -17.67
N ILE A 125 -3.78 -9.07 -17.02
CA ILE A 125 -3.17 -9.05 -15.68
C ILE A 125 -4.26 -8.92 -14.62
N LEU A 126 -5.21 -8.01 -14.83
CA LEU A 126 -6.22 -7.67 -13.83
C LEU A 126 -7.30 -8.76 -13.68
N ASN A 127 -7.86 -9.25 -14.79
CA ASN A 127 -9.02 -10.15 -14.76
C ASN A 127 -8.71 -11.48 -14.06
N PRO A 128 -7.56 -12.14 -14.26
CA PRO A 128 -7.26 -13.38 -13.52
C PRO A 128 -7.31 -13.19 -12.00
N MET A 129 -6.83 -12.05 -11.49
CA MET A 129 -6.94 -11.74 -10.06
C MET A 129 -8.38 -11.42 -9.65
N LEU A 130 -9.10 -10.62 -10.44
CA LEU A 130 -10.49 -10.28 -10.17
C LEU A 130 -11.41 -11.49 -10.21
N ASP A 131 -11.15 -12.49 -11.03
CA ASP A 131 -12.03 -13.66 -11.19
C ASP A 131 -11.73 -14.73 -10.15
N ASN A 132 -10.45 -14.94 -9.85
CA ASN A 132 -10.02 -16.11 -9.06
C ASN A 132 -9.66 -15.78 -7.59
N LEU A 133 -9.46 -14.52 -7.21
CA LEU A 133 -8.94 -14.16 -5.89
C LEU A 133 -9.94 -13.28 -5.11
N PRO A 134 -10.80 -13.87 -4.26
CA PRO A 134 -11.74 -13.12 -3.43
C PRO A 134 -11.06 -12.07 -2.54
N GLU A 135 -9.90 -12.40 -1.99
CA GLU A 135 -9.14 -11.47 -1.14
C GLU A 135 -8.60 -10.27 -1.92
N PHE A 136 -8.25 -10.44 -3.19
CA PHE A 136 -7.88 -9.32 -4.06
C PHE A 136 -9.07 -8.41 -4.34
N ARG A 137 -10.24 -8.97 -4.68
CA ARG A 137 -11.47 -8.19 -4.90
C ARG A 137 -11.81 -7.28 -3.73
N LYS A 138 -11.69 -7.78 -2.50
CA LYS A 138 -11.90 -6.99 -1.27
C LYS A 138 -10.96 -5.78 -1.14
N MET A 139 -9.74 -5.88 -1.64
CA MET A 139 -8.75 -4.79 -1.61
C MET A 139 -8.88 -3.85 -2.82
N TYR A 140 -9.37 -4.36 -3.95
CA TYR A 140 -9.48 -3.62 -5.20
C TYR A 140 -10.76 -2.78 -5.26
N ASP A 141 -11.91 -3.35 -4.90
CA ASP A 141 -13.22 -2.67 -4.95
C ASP A 141 -13.36 -1.67 -3.80
N ALA A 142 -13.86 -0.48 -4.11
CA ALA A 142 -14.08 0.60 -3.13
C ALA A 142 -15.05 0.20 -2.01
N ASP A 143 -16.01 -0.67 -2.35
CA ASP A 143 -17.03 -1.19 -1.43
C ASP A 143 -16.83 -2.69 -1.15
N GLY A 144 -15.66 -3.24 -1.51
CA GLY A 144 -15.33 -4.66 -1.37
C GLY A 144 -15.15 -5.14 0.06
N LEU A 145 -15.05 -4.22 1.03
CA LEU A 145 -14.89 -4.53 2.45
C LEU A 145 -15.61 -3.49 3.30
N LYS A 146 -16.44 -3.95 4.25
CA LYS A 146 -17.10 -3.04 5.19
C LYS A 146 -16.12 -2.53 6.23
N VAL A 147 -16.43 -1.37 6.82
CA VAL A 147 -15.58 -0.72 7.82
C VAL A 147 -15.34 -1.63 9.03
N GLU A 148 -16.38 -2.34 9.48
CA GLU A 148 -16.34 -3.29 10.59
C GLU A 148 -15.56 -4.58 10.28
N GLU A 149 -15.37 -4.91 9.00
CA GLU A 149 -14.61 -6.07 8.56
C GLU A 149 -13.10 -5.76 8.46
N PHE A 150 -12.75 -4.48 8.26
CA PHE A 150 -11.39 -4.03 7.98
C PHE A 150 -10.35 -4.51 9.00
N THR A 151 -10.68 -4.47 10.30
CA THR A 151 -9.76 -4.87 11.37
C THR A 151 -9.53 -6.38 11.45
N ASN A 152 -10.45 -7.18 10.89
CA ASN A 152 -10.38 -8.64 10.88
C ASN A 152 -9.93 -9.20 9.52
N PHE A 153 -9.74 -8.33 8.52
CA PHE A 153 -9.24 -8.72 7.22
C PHE A 153 -7.80 -9.24 7.30
N GLY A 154 -7.50 -10.32 6.57
CA GLY A 154 -6.25 -11.05 6.74
C GLY A 154 -5.00 -10.23 6.41
N ALA A 155 -5.05 -9.35 5.41
CA ALA A 155 -3.94 -8.44 5.11
C ALA A 155 -3.69 -7.44 6.25
N THR A 156 -4.77 -6.92 6.84
CA THR A 156 -4.72 -6.01 7.99
C THR A 156 -4.10 -6.72 9.20
N LEU A 157 -4.62 -7.89 9.56
CA LEU A 157 -4.11 -8.68 10.68
C LEU A 157 -2.64 -9.05 10.51
N ARG A 158 -2.25 -9.51 9.31
CA ARG A 158 -0.84 -9.83 8.99
C ARG A 158 0.05 -8.61 9.17
N THR A 159 -0.41 -7.45 8.71
CA THR A 159 0.34 -6.19 8.83
C THR A 159 0.48 -5.74 10.27
N LEU A 160 -0.61 -5.75 11.04
CA LEU A 160 -0.63 -5.38 12.45
C LEU A 160 0.27 -6.29 13.28
N ARG A 161 0.21 -7.61 13.05
CA ARG A 161 1.12 -8.57 13.71
C ARG A 161 2.58 -8.24 13.46
N GLY A 162 2.93 -7.89 12.22
CA GLY A 162 4.29 -7.46 11.89
C GLY A 162 4.72 -6.20 12.65
N PHE A 163 3.85 -5.20 12.75
CA PHE A 163 4.16 -3.98 13.50
C PHE A 163 4.29 -4.22 15.00
N LEU A 164 3.38 -5.00 15.59
CA LEU A 164 3.45 -5.35 17.00
C LEU A 164 4.74 -6.11 17.32
N GLN A 165 5.14 -7.04 16.46
CA GLN A 165 6.42 -7.74 16.64
C GLN A 165 7.61 -6.78 16.56
N SER A 166 7.65 -5.86 15.59
CA SER A 166 8.73 -4.90 15.47
C SER A 166 8.86 -3.97 16.68
N VAL A 167 7.75 -3.66 17.36
CA VAL A 167 7.78 -2.90 18.63
C VAL A 167 8.44 -3.73 19.73
N ASN A 168 8.08 -5.01 19.86
CA ASN A 168 8.70 -5.90 20.84
C ASN A 168 10.21 -6.08 20.57
N ASP A 169 10.60 -6.19 19.30
CA ASP A 169 12.00 -6.33 18.91
C ASP A 169 12.81 -5.06 19.26
N LEU A 170 12.21 -3.88 19.06
CA LEU A 170 12.81 -2.61 19.47
C LEU A 170 12.98 -2.52 20.99
N GLU A 171 11.97 -2.92 21.75
CA GLU A 171 12.04 -2.95 23.22
C GLU A 171 13.16 -3.87 23.70
N ALA A 172 13.25 -5.08 23.14
CA ALA A 172 14.32 -6.02 23.45
C ALA A 172 15.71 -5.44 23.12
N PHE A 173 15.85 -4.77 21.98
CA PHE A 173 17.08 -4.09 21.61
C PHE A 173 17.46 -2.97 22.58
N VAL A 174 16.51 -2.09 22.93
CA VAL A 174 16.75 -0.99 23.89
C VAL A 174 17.17 -1.54 25.25
N ARG A 175 16.51 -2.60 25.74
CA ARG A 175 16.92 -3.28 26.99
C ARG A 175 18.37 -3.72 26.92
N ASP A 176 18.75 -4.44 25.87
CA ASP A 176 20.10 -5.02 25.75
C ASP A 176 21.20 -3.94 25.58
N VAL A 177 20.87 -2.77 25.00
CA VAL A 177 21.79 -1.63 24.88
C VAL A 177 21.91 -0.83 26.18
N THR A 178 20.80 -0.61 26.88
CA THR A 178 20.75 0.26 28.07
C THR A 178 21.08 -0.46 29.37
N VAL A 179 20.84 -1.77 29.44
CA VAL A 179 21.16 -2.64 30.56
C VAL A 179 22.01 -3.80 30.04
N PRO A 180 23.35 -3.61 29.96
CA PRO A 180 24.25 -4.65 29.48
C PRO A 180 24.06 -5.94 30.28
N ASN A 181 23.96 -7.07 29.58
CA ASN A 181 23.83 -8.35 30.24
C ASN A 181 25.18 -8.74 30.90
N PRO A 182 25.27 -8.82 32.24
CA PRO A 182 26.52 -9.16 32.92
C PRO A 182 26.95 -10.63 32.74
N ASP A 183 26.07 -11.49 32.22
CA ASP A 183 26.35 -12.90 31.94
C ASP A 183 26.88 -13.15 30.51
N LYS A 184 26.97 -12.09 29.68
CA LYS A 184 27.52 -12.15 28.31
C LYS A 184 28.94 -11.59 28.22
#